data_AF-A0AAV5VAI0-F1
#
_entry.id   AF-A0AAV5VAI0-F1
#
_cell.length_a   1.000
_cell.length_b   1.000
_cell.length_c   1.000
_cell.angle_alpha   90.00
_cell.angle_beta   90.00
_cell.angle_gamma   90.00
#
_symmetry.space_group_name_H-M   'P 1'
#
loop_
_entity.id
_entity.type
_entity.pdbx_description
1 polymer ?
#
loop_
_entity_poly.entity_id
_entity_poly.type
_entity_poly.pdbx_seq_one_letter_code
_entity_poly.pdbx_strand_id
1 'polypeptide(L)'
;LQGDSGGPLLMKSDEGRWFQVGITSFGNNGNLLTQQDISPAEFTGVYTNVKEYCDWIKETTDGEASCEDEIVTLEDFDIDV
;
A
#
# COMPACT_ATOMS: atom_id res chain seq x y z
N LEU A 1 -11.73 8.46 0.49
CA LEU A 1 -11.46 8.71 1.92
C LEU A 1 -10.64 9.98 2.04
N GLN A 2 -11.15 11.01 2.73
CA GLN A 2 -10.43 12.27 2.94
C GLN A 2 -9.86 12.27 4.36
N GLY A 3 -8.55 12.43 4.50
CA GLY A 3 -7.86 12.43 5.80
C GLY A 3 -7.02 11.19 6.09
N ASP A 4 -7.17 10.11 5.31
CA ASP A 4 -6.37 8.89 5.48
C ASP A 4 -5.03 8.90 4.71
N SER A 5 -4.79 9.93 3.87
CA SER A 5 -3.54 10.09 3.14
C SER A 5 -2.34 10.13 4.10
N GLY A 6 -1.31 9.35 3.80
CA GLY A 6 -0.15 9.14 4.67
C GLY A 6 -0.30 7.97 5.66
N GLY A 7 -1.50 7.42 5.83
CA GLY A 7 -1.75 6.26 6.68
C GLY A 7 -1.16 4.95 6.11
N PRO A 8 -0.92 3.93 6.96
CA PRO A 8 -0.32 2.67 6.53
C PRO A 8 -1.35 1.71 5.91
N LEU A 9 -0.93 1.01 4.86
CA LEU A 9 -1.54 -0.27 4.45
C LEU A 9 -0.72 -1.40 5.07
N LEU A 10 -1.34 -2.15 5.98
CA LEU A 10 -0.69 -3.22 6.73
C LEU A 10 -1.09 -4.61 6.19
N MET A 11 -0.11 -5.51 6.10
CA MET A 11 -0.30 -6.91 5.72
C MET A 11 0.28 -7.80 6.80
N LYS A 12 -0.37 -8.93 7.08
CA LYS A 12 0.09 -9.89 8.08
C LYS A 12 0.72 -11.07 7.36
N SER A 13 1.96 -11.44 7.69
CA SER A 13 2.57 -12.66 7.15
C SER A 13 2.00 -13.91 7.81
N ASP A 14 2.32 -15.07 7.23
CA ASP A 14 1.96 -16.39 7.77
C ASP A 14 2.51 -16.63 9.18
N GLU A 15 3.67 -16.05 9.50
CA GLU A 15 4.27 -16.08 10.84
C GLU A 15 3.56 -15.15 11.83
N GLY A 16 2.60 -14.37 11.34
CA GLY A 16 1.73 -13.50 12.11
C GLY A 16 2.30 -12.11 12.38
N ARG A 17 3.40 -11.74 11.71
CA ARG A 17 4.03 -10.41 11.79
C ARG A 17 3.31 -9.42 10.89
N TRP A 18 3.21 -8.17 11.31
CA TRP A 18 2.60 -7.11 10.50
C TRP A 18 3.67 -6.29 9.78
N PHE A 19 3.45 -6.10 8.49
CA PHE A 19 4.30 -5.34 7.58
C PHE A 19 3.53 -4.16 7.01
N GLN A 20 4.15 -3.00 6.97
CA GLN A 20 3.63 -1.87 6.19
C GLN A 20 4.12 -1.98 4.75
N VAL A 21 3.19 -2.23 3.84
CA VAL A 21 3.51 -2.47 2.42
C VAL A 21 3.08 -1.31 1.53
N GLY A 22 2.23 -0.44 2.04
CA GLY A 22 1.71 0.71 1.32
C GLY A 22 1.55 1.93 2.19
N ILE A 23 1.52 3.09 1.55
CA ILE A 23 1.11 4.37 2.15
C ILE A 23 -0.08 4.88 1.36
N THR A 24 -1.18 5.19 2.03
CA THR A 24 -2.39 5.75 1.39
C THR A 24 -2.02 7.04 0.66
N SER A 25 -2.22 7.08 -0.66
CA SER A 25 -1.93 8.26 -1.47
C SER A 25 -3.22 9.04 -1.73
N PHE A 26 -4.03 8.54 -2.66
CA PHE A 26 -5.31 9.11 -3.03
C PHE A 26 -6.29 7.99 -3.41
N GLY A 27 -7.56 8.32 -3.52
CA GLY A 27 -8.59 7.39 -3.96
C GLY A 27 -9.73 8.17 -4.58
N ASN A 28 -10.62 7.47 -5.29
CA ASN A 28 -11.76 8.13 -5.90
C ASN A 28 -12.67 8.69 -4.79
N ASN A 29 -12.87 10.00 -4.82
CA ASN A 29 -13.76 10.73 -3.93
C ASN A 29 -15.15 10.94 -4.54
N GLY A 30 -15.53 10.08 -5.49
CA GLY A 30 -16.84 10.06 -6.14
C GLY A 30 -17.09 11.20 -7.13
N ASN A 31 -16.11 12.09 -7.36
CA ASN A 31 -16.32 13.32 -8.14
C ASN A 31 -15.14 13.72 -9.05
N LEU A 32 -14.11 12.87 -9.17
CA LEU A 32 -12.99 13.12 -10.08
C LEU A 32 -12.95 12.07 -11.19
N LEU A 33 -13.45 12.50 -12.34
CA LEU A 33 -13.03 12.11 -13.70
C LEU A 33 -12.86 10.60 -13.95
N THR A 34 -13.95 9.93 -14.28
CA THR A 34 -13.86 8.82 -15.25
C THR A 34 -13.92 9.42 -16.65
N GLN A 35 -12.77 9.91 -17.16
CA GLN A 35 -12.54 9.95 -18.61
C GLN A 35 -12.26 8.53 -19.17
N GLN A 36 -12.23 7.52 -18.30
CA GLN A 36 -12.01 6.11 -18.61
C GLN A 36 -13.18 5.29 -18.06
N ASP A 37 -13.64 4.31 -18.83
CA ASP A 37 -14.77 3.40 -18.55
C ASP A 37 -14.54 2.46 -17.34
N ILE A 38 -13.88 2.92 -16.29
CA ILE A 38 -13.65 2.17 -15.06
C ILE A 38 -14.80 2.51 -14.11
N SER A 39 -15.54 1.49 -13.68
CA SER A 39 -16.63 1.68 -12.73
C SER A 39 -16.07 2.30 -11.44
N PRO A 40 -16.75 3.26 -10.80
CA PRO A 40 -16.36 3.75 -9.47
C PRO A 40 -16.23 2.63 -8.42
N ALA A 41 -16.83 1.47 -8.66
CA ALA A 41 -16.68 0.27 -7.83
C ALA A 41 -15.32 -0.44 -8.01
N GLU A 42 -14.64 -0.25 -9.13
CA GLU A 42 -13.35 -0.89 -9.47
C GLU A 42 -12.14 -0.06 -9.03
N PHE A 43 -12.34 1.19 -8.60
CA PHE A 43 -11.27 2.07 -8.16
C PHE A 43 -11.31 2.28 -6.64
N THR A 44 -10.62 1.41 -5.90
CA THR A 44 -10.77 1.32 -4.43
C THR A 44 -9.74 2.15 -3.65
N GLY A 45 -8.58 2.45 -4.23
CA GLY A 45 -7.56 3.32 -3.63
C GLY A 45 -6.19 3.16 -4.30
N VAL A 46 -5.39 4.22 -4.28
CA VAL A 46 -4.01 4.22 -4.78
C VAL A 46 -3.07 4.38 -3.58
N TYR A 47 -2.10 3.47 -3.51
CA TYR A 47 -1.11 3.42 -2.45
C TYR A 47 0.30 3.54 -3.05
N THR A 48 1.20 4.21 -2.34
CA THR A 48 2.64 4.16 -2.64
C THR A 48 3.17 2.79 -2.24
N ASN A 49 3.81 2.06 -3.17
CA ASN A 49 4.47 0.79 -2.88
C ASN A 49 5.73 1.03 -2.03
N VAL A 50 5.70 0.66 -0.75
CA VAL A 50 6.82 0.89 0.20
C VAL A 50 8.09 0.16 -0.24
N LYS A 51 7.96 -0.99 -0.92
CA LYS A 51 9.09 -1.81 -1.36
C LYS A 51 10.06 -1.05 -2.27
N GLU A 52 9.54 -0.16 -3.12
CA GLU A 52 10.35 0.65 -4.04
C GLU A 52 11.20 1.71 -3.31
N TYR A 53 10.95 1.93 -2.02
CA TYR A 53 11.61 2.97 -1.20
C TYR A 53 12.44 2.38 -0.05
N CYS A 54 12.64 1.07 0.02
CA CYS A 54 13.38 0.41 1.10
C CYS A 54 14.78 0.99 1.32
N ASP A 55 15.52 1.24 0.24
CA ASP A 55 16.88 1.82 0.32
C ASP A 55 16.85 3.24 0.91
N TRP A 56 15.93 4.08 0.41
CA TRP A 56 15.75 5.44 0.92
C TRP A 56 15.33 5.46 2.39
N ILE A 57 14.41 4.58 2.80
CA ILE A 57 13.95 4.46 4.20
C ILE A 57 15.12 4.06 5.09
N LYS A 58 15.88 3.04 4.69
CA LYS A 58 17.04 2.55 5.44
C LYS A 58 18.12 3.62 5.59
N GLU A 59 18.45 4.31 4.51
CA GLU A 59 19.43 5.40 4.52
C GLU A 59 18.97 6.56 5.41
N THR A 60 17.71 6.98 5.27
CA THR A 60 17.17 8.15 5.98
C THR A 60 17.02 7.92 7.49
N THR A 61 16.86 6.67 7.90
CA THR A 61 16.66 6.28 9.31
C THR A 61 17.91 5.68 9.96
N ASP A 62 19.08 5.77 9.31
CA ASP A 62 20.32 5.11 9.78
C ASP A 62 20.12 3.61 10.10
N GLY A 63 19.20 2.96 9.37
CA GLY A 63 18.84 1.56 9.55
C GLY A 63 17.85 1.26 10.68
N GLU A 64 17.27 2.26 11.36
CA GLU A 64 16.22 2.05 12.36
C GLU A 64 14.95 1.44 11.74
N ALA A 65 14.59 1.86 10.53
CA ALA A 65 13.56 1.22 9.72
C ALA A 65 14.20 0.56 8.49
N SER A 66 13.83 -0.69 8.23
CA SER A 66 14.28 -1.41 7.05
C SER A 66 13.22 -2.40 6.59
N CYS A 67 13.28 -2.73 5.29
CA CYS A 67 12.46 -3.80 4.76
C CYS A 67 13.08 -5.15 5.11
N GLU A 68 12.21 -6.13 5.33
CA GLU A 68 12.63 -7.53 5.49
C GLU A 68 12.44 -8.29 4.18
N ASP A 69 13.29 -9.28 3.96
CA ASP A 69 13.21 -10.19 2.80
C ASP A 69 12.13 -11.27 2.97
N GLU A 70 11.26 -11.18 3.99
CA GLU A 70 10.13 -12.09 4.13
C GLU A 70 9.19 -11.92 2.94
N ILE A 71 8.99 -13.01 2.20
CA ILE A 71 8.09 -13.01 1.05
C ILE A 71 6.67 -12.98 1.61
N VAL A 72 6.05 -11.81 1.61
CA VAL A 72 4.59 -11.70 1.68
C VAL A 72 4.07 -12.04 0.28
N THR A 73 3.44 -13.19 0.13
CA THR A 73 2.96 -13.64 -1.19
C THR A 73 1.60 -13.03 -1.48
N LEU A 74 1.30 -12.83 -2.78
CA LEU A 74 -0.04 -12.39 -3.19
C LEU A 74 -1.09 -13.50 -2.98
N GLU A 75 -0.66 -14.75 -2.80
CA GLU A 75 -1.54 -15.87 -2.42
C GLU A 75 -2.07 -15.73 -0.99
N ASP A 76 -1.44 -14.90 -0.17
CA ASP A 76 -1.91 -14.53 1.17
C ASP A 76 -3.13 -13.58 1.12
N PHE A 77 -3.60 -13.22 -0.08
CA PHE A 77 -4.73 -12.33 -0.32
C PHE A 77 -5.80 -12.96 -1.23
N ASP A 78 -7.03 -13.02 -0.72
CA ASP A 78 -8.25 -12.89 -1.53
C ASP A 78 -8.43 -11.39 -1.88
N ILE A 79 -7.49 -10.82 -2.64
CA ILE A 79 -7.73 -9.56 -3.33
C ILE A 79 -8.07 -9.94 -4.76
N ASP A 80 -9.38 -10.04 -5.02
CA ASP A 80 -9.91 -10.11 -6.39
C ASP A 80 -9.45 -8.85 -7.13
N VAL A 81 -8.46 -9.02 -8.02
CA VAL A 81 -8.03 -8.02 -9.01
C VAL A 81 -8.94 -7.99 -10.22
#